data_AF-A0A1Q7UXR1-F1
#
_entry.id   AF-A0A1Q7UXR1-F1
#
_cell.length_a   1.000
_cell.length_b   1.000
_cell.length_c   1.000
_cell.angle_alpha   90.00
_cell.angle_beta   90.00
_cell.angle_gamma   90.00
#
_symmetry.space_group_name_H-M   'P 1'
#
loop_
_entity.id
_entity.type
_entity.pdbx_description
1 polymer ?
#
loop_
_entity_poly.entity_id
_entity_poly.type
_entity_poly.pdbx_seq_one_letter_code
_entity_poly.pdbx_strand_id
1 'polypeptide(L)'
;MAKPQEKTASRAVRPIAPPPLSQHLRELASRPHAWAVIARNLIPVVGIYGFGWSAALAVFNYWFDGLTALAAIVAALIPRALRDTQPKSAGAISAAANLVRGVVTWIFLVGIVGLPYWIVLIPLHDLLLGNELRRQLAQSPALWFTFGALGAGHFWKAFQSGYDAMPDKELKQRVRWDVYLLVLRALAMFIMAAHGLAFILVPLMALLLSYFEIWPERALGAVFGDPARLYEYDPENPASSRRRH
;
A
#
# COMPACT_ATOMS: atom_id res chain seq x y z
N MET A 1 9.77 9.52 54.79
CA MET A 1 10.39 10.28 53.68
C MET A 1 10.18 9.49 52.39
N ALA A 2 9.33 9.97 51.49
CA ALA A 2 9.07 9.31 50.20
C ALA A 2 10.09 9.77 49.16
N LYS A 3 10.65 8.82 48.38
CA LYS A 3 11.53 9.13 47.23
C LYS A 3 10.74 9.87 46.14
N PRO A 4 11.35 10.80 45.39
CA PRO A 4 10.68 11.45 44.27
C PRO A 4 10.41 10.42 43.18
N GLN A 5 9.18 10.41 42.63
CA GLN A 5 8.84 9.64 41.44
C GLN A 5 9.75 10.05 40.29
N GLU A 6 10.53 9.11 39.79
CA GLU A 6 11.27 9.22 38.54
C GLU A 6 10.23 9.40 37.43
N LYS A 7 10.21 10.58 36.79
CA LYS A 7 9.36 10.83 35.62
C LYS A 7 9.81 9.87 34.53
N THR A 8 9.02 8.83 34.29
CA THR A 8 9.11 7.98 33.11
C THR A 8 8.92 8.88 31.89
N ALA A 9 10.04 9.34 31.33
CA ALA A 9 10.06 10.02 30.06
C ALA A 9 9.56 9.03 29.02
N SER A 10 8.27 9.12 28.67
CA SER A 10 7.71 8.46 27.50
C SER A 10 8.59 8.83 26.32
N ARG A 11 9.39 7.87 25.84
CA ARG A 11 10.28 8.04 24.69
C ARG A 11 9.40 8.01 23.43
N ALA A 12 8.55 9.02 23.28
CA ALA A 12 7.78 9.24 22.07
C ALA A 12 8.78 9.25 20.91
N VAL A 13 8.64 8.29 20.00
CA VAL A 13 9.51 8.14 18.84
C VAL A 13 9.35 9.42 18.02
N ARG A 14 10.39 10.23 17.96
CA ARG A 14 10.34 11.51 17.25
C ARG A 14 10.28 11.23 15.75
N PRO A 15 9.32 11.83 15.01
CA PRO A 15 9.37 11.86 13.56
C PRO A 15 10.73 12.29 13.05
N ILE A 16 11.24 11.60 12.03
CA ILE A 16 12.52 11.95 11.42
C ILE A 16 12.25 12.98 10.33
N ALA A 17 12.92 14.14 10.42
CA ALA A 17 12.79 15.20 9.42
C ALA A 17 13.29 14.70 8.05
N PRO A 18 12.59 15.04 6.95
CA PRO A 18 13.02 14.66 5.63
C PRO A 18 14.33 15.40 5.24
N PRO A 19 15.21 14.76 4.45
CA PRO A 19 16.43 15.39 3.97
C PRO A 19 16.14 16.54 2.98
N PRO A 20 17.14 17.40 2.71
CA PRO A 20 16.97 18.54 1.81
C PRO A 20 16.65 18.11 0.37
N LEU A 21 15.94 18.98 -0.37
CA LEU A 21 15.52 18.73 -1.76
C LEU A 21 16.67 18.40 -2.71
N SER A 22 17.84 19.01 -2.51
CA SER A 22 19.04 18.74 -3.32
C SER A 22 19.50 17.29 -3.23
N GLN A 23 19.35 16.66 -2.04
CA GLN A 23 19.64 15.26 -1.84
C GLN A 23 18.60 14.37 -2.54
N HIS A 24 17.32 14.74 -2.46
CA HIS A 24 16.25 14.03 -3.17
C HIS A 24 16.46 14.03 -4.70
N LEU A 25 16.84 15.17 -5.29
CA LEU A 25 17.09 15.27 -6.73
C LEU A 25 18.27 14.42 -7.18
N ARG A 26 19.36 14.42 -6.40
CA ARG A 26 20.55 13.59 -6.69
C ARG A 26 20.21 12.10 -6.64
N GLU A 27 19.49 11.68 -5.60
CA GLU A 27 19.07 10.28 -5.45
C GLU A 27 18.07 9.86 -6.54
N LEU A 28 17.14 10.74 -6.91
CA LEU A 28 16.20 10.47 -8.00
C LEU A 28 16.93 10.19 -9.31
N ALA A 29 17.94 11.00 -9.65
CA ALA A 29 18.77 10.79 -10.84
C ALA A 29 19.52 9.43 -10.82
N SER A 30 19.86 8.94 -9.62
CA SER A 30 20.56 7.65 -9.45
C SER A 30 19.65 6.41 -9.44
N ARG A 31 18.32 6.57 -9.48
CA ARG A 31 17.34 5.47 -9.34
C ARG A 31 16.53 5.26 -10.62
N PRO A 32 16.95 4.38 -11.54
CA PRO A 32 16.24 4.15 -12.80
C PRO A 32 14.78 3.72 -12.62
N HIS A 33 14.50 2.92 -11.58
CA HIS A 33 13.17 2.43 -11.25
C HIS A 33 12.21 3.55 -10.77
N ALA A 34 12.74 4.67 -10.27
CA ALA A 34 11.91 5.78 -9.80
C ALA A 34 11.12 6.44 -10.94
N TRP A 35 11.67 6.43 -12.15
CA TRP A 35 10.98 6.95 -13.35
C TRP A 35 9.71 6.17 -13.68
N ALA A 36 9.74 4.84 -13.52
CA ALA A 36 8.56 4.01 -13.72
C ALA A 36 7.46 4.31 -12.70
N VAL A 37 7.85 4.55 -11.44
CA VAL A 37 6.92 4.96 -10.36
C VAL A 37 6.27 6.30 -10.67
N ILE A 38 7.07 7.30 -11.06
CA ILE A 38 6.58 8.63 -11.44
C ILE A 38 5.64 8.51 -12.64
N ALA A 39 6.06 7.81 -13.69
CA ALA A 39 5.25 7.63 -14.89
C ALA A 39 3.89 7.01 -14.56
N ARG A 40 3.86 5.95 -13.73
CA ARG A 40 2.62 5.29 -13.31
C ARG A 40 1.71 6.24 -12.52
N ASN A 41 2.27 7.00 -11.57
CA ASN A 41 1.49 7.92 -10.74
C ASN A 41 1.04 9.18 -11.49
N LEU A 42 1.67 9.52 -12.62
CA LEU A 42 1.27 10.57 -13.54
C LEU A 42 0.17 10.15 -14.52
N ILE A 43 -0.15 8.84 -14.66
CA ILE A 43 -1.21 8.39 -15.58
C ILE A 43 -2.53 9.17 -15.37
N PRO A 44 -3.04 9.35 -14.13
CA PRO A 44 -4.27 10.11 -13.93
C PRO A 44 -4.14 11.60 -14.28
N VAL A 45 -2.95 12.18 -14.08
CA VAL A 45 -2.66 13.58 -14.45
C VAL A 45 -2.70 13.74 -15.96
N VAL A 46 -1.96 12.90 -16.70
CA VAL A 46 -1.99 12.93 -18.17
C VAL A 46 -3.39 12.61 -18.68
N GLY A 47 -4.11 11.71 -18.01
CA GLY A 47 -5.51 11.43 -18.28
C GLY A 47 -6.38 12.68 -18.26
N ILE A 48 -6.37 13.45 -17.16
CA ILE A 48 -7.18 14.68 -17.04
C ILE A 48 -6.73 15.73 -18.07
N TYR A 49 -5.45 16.08 -18.06
CA TYR A 49 -4.94 17.26 -18.76
C TYR A 49 -4.64 17.02 -20.25
N GLY A 50 -4.31 15.80 -20.63
CA GLY A 50 -3.97 15.42 -22.00
C GLY A 50 -5.10 14.70 -22.75
N PHE A 51 -5.92 13.91 -22.04
CA PHE A 51 -6.96 13.07 -22.65
C PHE A 51 -8.38 13.41 -22.19
N GLY A 52 -8.56 14.47 -21.39
CA GLY A 52 -9.88 14.92 -20.93
C GLY A 52 -10.60 13.92 -20.02
N TRP A 53 -9.88 13.07 -19.28
CA TRP A 53 -10.49 12.16 -18.33
C TRP A 53 -11.29 12.92 -17.27
N SER A 54 -12.39 12.31 -16.84
CA SER A 54 -13.14 12.84 -15.70
C SER A 54 -12.32 12.72 -14.41
N ALA A 55 -12.62 13.60 -13.45
CA ALA A 55 -12.12 13.47 -12.08
C ALA A 55 -12.45 12.09 -11.47
N ALA A 56 -13.65 11.58 -11.76
CA ALA A 56 -14.09 10.25 -11.33
C ALA A 56 -13.15 9.14 -11.82
N LEU A 57 -12.76 9.16 -13.10
CA LEU A 57 -11.84 8.19 -13.68
C LEU A 57 -10.42 8.31 -13.11
N ALA A 58 -9.93 9.52 -12.88
CA ALA A 58 -8.61 9.74 -12.29
C ALA A 58 -8.54 9.26 -10.82
N VAL A 59 -9.56 9.58 -10.02
CA VAL A 59 -9.70 9.12 -8.64
C VAL A 59 -9.85 7.60 -8.58
N PHE A 60 -10.66 7.03 -9.48
CA PHE A 60 -10.79 5.59 -9.64
C PHE A 60 -9.46 4.93 -9.96
N ASN A 61 -8.62 5.52 -10.82
CA ASN A 61 -7.31 4.98 -11.15
C ASN A 61 -6.41 4.89 -9.91
N TYR A 62 -6.33 5.94 -9.08
CA TYR A 62 -5.53 5.89 -7.84
C TYR A 62 -6.04 4.83 -6.86
N TRP A 63 -7.36 4.72 -6.72
CA TRP A 63 -8.01 3.73 -5.85
C TRP A 63 -7.73 2.32 -6.35
N PHE A 64 -7.98 2.06 -7.64
CA PHE A 64 -7.78 0.76 -8.28
C PHE A 64 -6.32 0.32 -8.21
N ASP A 65 -5.37 1.19 -8.53
CA ASP A 65 -3.93 0.89 -8.52
C ASP A 65 -3.46 0.50 -7.11
N GLY A 66 -3.91 1.21 -6.06
CA GLY A 66 -3.56 0.89 -4.68
C GLY A 66 -4.22 -0.39 -4.16
N LEU A 67 -5.51 -0.58 -4.41
CA LEU A 67 -6.22 -1.80 -4.00
C LEU A 67 -5.67 -3.03 -4.74
N THR A 68 -5.32 -2.89 -6.02
CA THR A 68 -4.75 -3.99 -6.81
C THR A 68 -3.34 -4.33 -6.36
N ALA A 69 -2.51 -3.33 -6.01
CA ALA A 69 -1.21 -3.56 -5.39
C ALA A 69 -1.34 -4.36 -4.07
N LEU A 70 -2.30 -3.97 -3.22
CA LEU A 70 -2.58 -4.68 -1.98
C LEU A 70 -2.99 -6.13 -2.26
N ALA A 71 -3.95 -6.32 -3.16
CA ALA A 71 -4.46 -7.64 -3.51
C ALA A 71 -3.36 -8.54 -4.09
N ALA A 72 -2.46 -7.99 -4.90
CA ALA A 72 -1.31 -8.71 -5.43
C ALA A 72 -0.31 -9.14 -4.34
N ILE A 73 0.00 -8.26 -3.38
CA ILE A 73 0.87 -8.60 -2.25
C ILE A 73 0.24 -9.70 -1.40
N VAL A 74 -1.04 -9.57 -1.05
CA VAL A 74 -1.76 -10.60 -0.28
C VAL A 74 -1.76 -11.93 -1.06
N ALA A 75 -1.99 -11.91 -2.37
CA ALA A 75 -1.95 -13.11 -3.22
C ALA A 75 -0.58 -13.80 -3.16
N ALA A 76 0.50 -13.03 -3.23
CA ALA A 76 1.86 -13.56 -3.18
C ALA A 76 2.22 -14.18 -1.81
N LEU A 77 1.49 -13.84 -0.74
CA LEU A 77 1.65 -14.43 0.60
C LEU A 77 0.88 -15.73 0.80
N ILE A 78 -0.15 -16.00 -0.02
CA ILE A 78 -1.02 -17.18 0.14
C ILE A 78 -0.27 -18.52 0.05
N PRO A 79 0.65 -18.75 -0.91
CA PRO A 79 1.35 -20.03 -1.00
C PRO A 79 2.09 -20.39 0.30
N ARG A 80 2.78 -19.40 0.88
CA ARG A 80 3.46 -19.55 2.16
C ARG A 80 2.49 -19.83 3.30
N ALA A 81 1.43 -19.03 3.42
CA ALA A 81 0.44 -19.19 4.48
C ALA A 81 -0.24 -20.57 4.42
N LEU A 82 -0.51 -21.10 3.22
CA LEU A 82 -1.03 -22.45 3.06
C LEU A 82 -0.01 -23.51 3.46
N ARG A 83 1.27 -23.35 3.08
CA ARG A 83 2.36 -24.27 3.46
C ARG A 83 2.55 -24.32 4.98
N ASP A 84 2.54 -23.18 5.64
CA ASP A 84 2.82 -23.06 7.08
C ASP A 84 1.64 -23.53 7.95
N THR A 85 0.41 -23.55 7.40
CA THR A 85 -0.81 -23.95 8.13
C THR A 85 -1.31 -25.35 7.80
N GLN A 86 -0.63 -26.09 6.91
CA GLN A 86 -1.00 -27.47 6.61
C GLN A 86 -0.52 -28.42 7.72
N PRO A 87 -1.42 -29.25 8.30
CA PRO A 87 -1.02 -30.27 9.26
C PRO A 87 -0.07 -31.27 8.59
N LYS A 88 1.02 -31.65 9.26
CA LYS A 88 1.96 -32.69 8.78
C LYS A 88 1.28 -34.05 8.55
N SER A 89 0.09 -34.26 9.11
CA SER A 89 -0.74 -35.47 8.99
C SER A 89 -1.83 -35.37 7.92
N ALA A 90 -2.02 -34.21 7.28
CA ALA A 90 -2.99 -34.07 6.21
C ALA A 90 -2.44 -34.78 4.97
N GLY A 91 -2.99 -35.94 4.64
CA GLY A 91 -2.74 -36.61 3.36
C GLY A 91 -2.98 -35.68 2.18
N ALA A 92 -2.47 -36.04 1.00
CA ALA A 92 -2.46 -35.19 -0.19
C ALA A 92 -3.83 -34.56 -0.50
N ILE A 93 -4.04 -33.33 -0.02
CA ILE A 93 -5.18 -32.50 -0.40
C ILE A 93 -5.05 -32.24 -1.89
N SER A 94 -6.14 -32.43 -2.65
CA SER A 94 -6.12 -32.22 -4.09
C SER A 94 -5.69 -30.78 -4.41
N ALA A 95 -4.93 -30.59 -5.49
CA ALA A 95 -4.48 -29.27 -5.92
C ALA A 95 -5.66 -28.28 -6.09
N ALA A 96 -6.82 -28.78 -6.55
CA ALA A 96 -8.04 -28.01 -6.66
C ALA A 96 -8.57 -27.51 -5.31
N ALA A 97 -8.56 -28.35 -4.27
CA ALA A 97 -9.00 -27.94 -2.93
C ALA A 97 -8.04 -26.90 -2.31
N ASN A 98 -6.73 -27.05 -2.51
CA ASN A 98 -5.76 -26.04 -2.08
C ASN A 98 -5.91 -24.71 -2.83
N LEU A 99 -6.22 -24.75 -4.12
CA LEU A 99 -6.51 -23.56 -4.91
C LEU A 99 -7.75 -22.84 -4.36
N VAL A 100 -8.86 -23.55 -4.15
CA VAL A 100 -10.09 -22.97 -3.59
C VAL A 100 -9.83 -22.36 -2.21
N ARG A 101 -9.14 -23.08 -1.32
CA ARG A 101 -8.77 -22.57 0.01
C ARG A 101 -7.93 -21.30 -0.10
N GLY A 102 -6.96 -21.27 -1.01
CA GLY A 102 -6.12 -20.11 -1.28
C GLY A 102 -6.93 -18.90 -1.74
N VAL A 103 -7.81 -19.10 -2.73
CA VAL A 103 -8.68 -18.04 -3.26
C VAL A 103 -9.62 -17.49 -2.20
N VAL A 104 -10.25 -18.35 -1.39
CA VAL A 104 -11.14 -17.92 -0.30
C VAL A 104 -10.37 -17.12 0.75
N THR A 105 -9.20 -17.62 1.16
CA THR A 105 -8.33 -16.92 2.13
C THR A 105 -7.90 -15.56 1.58
N TRP A 106 -7.52 -15.50 0.30
CA TRP A 106 -7.14 -14.27 -0.38
C TRP A 106 -8.26 -13.24 -0.39
N ILE A 107 -9.47 -13.62 -0.82
CA ILE A 107 -10.64 -12.72 -0.85
C ILE A 107 -10.92 -12.19 0.55
N PHE A 108 -10.91 -13.06 1.57
CA PHE A 108 -11.16 -12.67 2.95
C PHE A 108 -10.11 -11.66 3.46
N LEU A 109 -8.82 -11.92 3.21
CA LEU A 109 -7.75 -11.03 3.63
C LEU A 109 -7.76 -9.70 2.87
N VAL A 110 -8.08 -9.68 1.58
CA VAL A 110 -8.26 -8.43 0.81
C VAL A 110 -9.45 -7.64 1.34
N GLY A 111 -10.53 -8.31 1.75
CA GLY A 111 -11.67 -7.67 2.41
C GLY A 111 -11.27 -6.94 3.70
N ILE A 112 -10.47 -7.57 4.56
CA ILE A 112 -10.07 -7.00 5.86
C ILE A 112 -8.93 -6.00 5.72
N VAL A 113 -7.81 -6.40 5.11
CA VAL A 113 -6.62 -5.54 4.99
C VAL A 113 -6.91 -4.36 4.05
N GLY A 114 -7.81 -4.54 3.08
CA GLY A 114 -8.28 -3.49 2.19
C GLY A 114 -9.27 -2.50 2.81
N LEU A 115 -9.65 -2.65 4.09
CA LEU A 115 -10.58 -1.73 4.76
C LEU A 115 -10.30 -0.24 4.52
N PRO A 116 -9.05 0.26 4.56
CA PRO A 116 -8.78 1.66 4.24
C PRO A 116 -9.25 2.07 2.83
N TYR A 117 -9.15 1.18 1.85
CA TYR A 117 -9.62 1.40 0.48
C TYR A 117 -11.14 1.26 0.34
N TRP A 118 -11.76 0.39 1.13
CA TRP A 118 -13.22 0.26 1.17
C TRP A 118 -13.88 1.46 1.84
N ILE A 119 -13.30 1.98 2.93
CA ILE A 119 -13.79 3.16 3.65
C ILE A 119 -13.77 4.41 2.77
N VAL A 120 -12.78 4.52 1.87
CA VAL A 120 -12.71 5.62 0.89
C VAL A 120 -13.94 5.65 -0.03
N LEU A 121 -14.63 4.54 -0.23
CA LEU A 121 -15.89 4.53 -0.98
C LEU A 121 -16.98 5.35 -0.30
N ILE A 122 -16.98 5.53 1.03
CA ILE A 122 -18.03 6.29 1.73
C ILE A 122 -18.06 7.75 1.24
N PRO A 123 -16.97 8.54 1.36
CA PRO A 123 -16.97 9.92 0.87
C PRO A 123 -16.84 10.02 -0.67
N LEU A 124 -16.34 8.98 -1.36
CA LEU A 124 -16.10 9.04 -2.81
C LEU A 124 -17.08 8.19 -3.64
N HIS A 125 -18.19 7.71 -3.08
CA HIS A 125 -19.10 6.80 -3.80
C HIS A 125 -19.63 7.40 -5.10
N ASP A 126 -19.95 8.70 -5.12
CA ASP A 126 -20.44 9.37 -6.33
C ASP A 126 -19.40 9.38 -7.46
N LEU A 127 -18.11 9.45 -7.10
CA LEU A 127 -17.01 9.40 -8.07
C LEU A 127 -16.64 7.97 -8.45
N LEU A 128 -16.55 7.06 -7.47
CA LEU A 128 -16.04 5.70 -7.66
C LEU A 128 -17.10 4.69 -8.10
N LEU A 129 -18.39 4.99 -7.88
CA LEU A 129 -19.52 4.13 -8.23
C LEU A 129 -20.54 4.82 -9.13
N GLY A 130 -20.32 6.09 -9.47
CA GLY A 130 -21.22 6.91 -10.29
C GLY A 130 -21.31 6.48 -11.76
N ASN A 131 -22.37 6.95 -12.41
CA ASN A 131 -22.69 6.60 -13.80
C ASN A 131 -21.63 7.07 -14.80
N GLU A 132 -20.98 8.20 -14.53
CA GLU A 132 -19.94 8.76 -15.42
C GLU A 132 -18.77 7.79 -15.57
N LEU A 133 -18.23 7.31 -14.45
CA LEU A 133 -17.15 6.34 -14.44
C LEU A 133 -17.55 5.05 -15.16
N ARG A 134 -18.74 4.51 -14.83
CA ARG A 134 -19.24 3.28 -15.46
C ARG A 134 -19.34 3.42 -16.97
N ARG A 135 -19.86 4.55 -17.45
CA ARG A 135 -19.97 4.85 -18.87
C ARG A 135 -18.61 4.92 -19.55
N GLN A 136 -17.65 5.65 -18.98
CA GLN A 136 -16.29 5.77 -19.53
C GLN A 136 -15.59 4.39 -19.59
N LEU A 137 -15.69 3.59 -18.54
CA LEU A 137 -15.14 2.24 -18.50
C LEU A 137 -15.81 1.31 -19.53
N ALA A 138 -17.14 1.34 -19.65
CA ALA A 138 -17.86 0.47 -20.58
C ALA A 138 -17.55 0.79 -22.06
N GLN A 139 -17.29 2.06 -22.37
CA GLN A 139 -17.13 2.53 -23.75
C GLN A 139 -15.68 2.55 -24.24
N SER A 140 -14.69 2.35 -23.36
CA SER A 140 -13.27 2.47 -23.73
C SER A 140 -12.48 1.18 -23.51
N PRO A 141 -12.27 0.36 -24.56
CA PRO A 141 -11.38 -0.80 -24.50
C PRO A 141 -9.94 -0.43 -24.09
N ALA A 142 -9.49 0.79 -24.42
CA ALA A 142 -8.18 1.28 -24.02
C ALA A 142 -8.03 1.42 -22.49
N LEU A 143 -9.11 1.80 -21.79
CA LEU A 143 -9.10 1.85 -20.32
C LEU A 143 -8.99 0.43 -19.73
N TRP A 144 -9.72 -0.54 -20.29
CA TRP A 144 -9.59 -1.93 -19.87
C TRP A 144 -8.18 -2.47 -20.05
N PHE A 145 -7.55 -2.19 -21.19
CA PHE A 145 -6.15 -2.55 -21.41
C PHE A 145 -5.24 -1.88 -20.40
N THR A 146 -5.45 -0.60 -20.12
CA THR A 146 -4.64 0.17 -19.14
C THR A 146 -4.75 -0.42 -17.73
N PHE A 147 -5.97 -0.62 -17.23
CA PHE A 147 -6.20 -1.19 -15.90
C PHE A 147 -5.78 -2.66 -15.82
N GLY A 148 -6.00 -3.43 -16.87
CA GLY A 148 -5.53 -4.81 -16.98
C GLY A 148 -4.00 -4.90 -16.93
N ALA A 149 -3.29 -4.04 -17.67
CA ALA A 149 -1.84 -3.97 -17.66
C ALA A 149 -1.29 -3.52 -16.31
N LEU A 150 -1.93 -2.53 -15.66
CA LEU A 150 -1.57 -2.12 -14.30
C LEU A 150 -1.72 -3.28 -13.31
N GLY A 151 -2.86 -3.98 -13.36
CA GLY A 151 -3.10 -5.12 -12.49
C GLY A 151 -2.09 -6.24 -12.73
N ALA A 152 -1.89 -6.65 -13.98
CA ALA A 152 -0.89 -7.64 -14.35
C ALA A 152 0.52 -7.25 -13.86
N GLY A 153 0.90 -5.98 -13.98
CA GLY A 153 2.16 -5.46 -13.48
C GLY A 153 2.32 -5.60 -11.97
N HIS A 154 1.27 -5.31 -11.19
CA HIS A 154 1.28 -5.51 -9.73
C HIS A 154 1.44 -6.97 -9.35
N PHE A 155 0.67 -7.87 -9.95
CA PHE A 155 0.77 -9.31 -9.70
C PHE A 155 2.15 -9.84 -10.09
N TRP A 156 2.64 -9.48 -11.26
CA TRP A 156 3.97 -9.86 -11.72
C TRP A 156 5.05 -9.42 -10.73
N LYS A 157 5.06 -8.15 -10.33
CA LYS A 157 6.01 -7.60 -9.35
C LYS A 157 5.90 -8.29 -7.99
N ALA A 158 4.68 -8.56 -7.51
CA ALA A 158 4.47 -9.20 -6.22
C ALA A 158 5.00 -10.64 -6.20
N PHE A 159 4.75 -11.42 -7.25
CA PHE A 159 5.27 -12.78 -7.36
C PHE A 159 6.79 -12.82 -7.57
N GLN A 160 7.35 -11.87 -8.33
CA GLN A 160 8.81 -11.74 -8.48
C GLN A 160 9.51 -11.31 -7.19
N SER A 161 8.82 -10.68 -6.24
CA SER A 161 9.41 -10.20 -4.98
C SER A 161 9.83 -11.34 -4.04
N GLY A 162 9.45 -12.59 -4.32
CA GLY A 162 9.97 -13.76 -3.60
C GLY A 162 9.48 -13.89 -2.15
N TYR A 163 8.30 -13.36 -1.82
CA TYR A 163 7.74 -13.40 -0.46
C TYR A 163 7.69 -14.81 0.16
N ASP A 164 7.50 -15.85 -0.66
CA ASP A 164 7.46 -17.24 -0.20
C ASP A 164 8.81 -17.76 0.33
N ALA A 165 9.92 -17.28 -0.22
CA ALA A 165 11.27 -17.74 0.10
C ALA A 165 12.00 -16.84 1.12
N MET A 166 11.44 -15.67 1.45
CA MET A 166 12.07 -14.69 2.32
C MET A 166 12.15 -15.15 3.78
N PRO A 167 13.22 -14.87 4.54
CA PRO A 167 13.28 -15.15 5.97
C PRO A 167 12.15 -14.45 6.75
N ASP A 168 11.62 -15.07 7.82
CA ASP A 168 10.43 -14.57 8.54
C ASP A 168 10.54 -13.12 9.02
N LYS A 169 11.72 -12.73 9.55
CA LYS A 169 11.93 -11.36 10.06
C LYS A 169 11.87 -10.33 8.94
N GLU A 170 12.54 -10.62 7.83
CA GLU A 170 12.56 -9.77 6.64
C GLU A 170 11.17 -9.69 6.00
N LEU A 171 10.46 -10.82 5.94
CA LEU A 171 9.08 -10.88 5.44
C LEU A 171 8.15 -10.00 6.26
N LYS A 172 8.15 -10.16 7.59
CA LYS A 172 7.30 -9.37 8.49
C LYS A 172 7.57 -7.87 8.33
N GLN A 173 8.85 -7.48 8.25
CA GLN A 173 9.23 -6.08 8.05
C GLN A 173 8.77 -5.55 6.69
N ARG A 174 9.04 -6.30 5.63
CA ARG A 174 8.70 -5.91 4.26
C ARG A 174 7.19 -5.78 4.06
N VAL A 175 6.42 -6.76 4.51
CA VAL A 175 4.96 -6.73 4.43
C VAL A 175 4.38 -5.56 5.24
N ARG A 176 4.92 -5.29 6.44
CA ARG A 176 4.50 -4.13 7.24
C ARG A 176 4.75 -2.83 6.50
N TRP A 177 5.93 -2.62 5.93
CA TRP A 177 6.24 -1.42 5.15
C TRP A 177 5.30 -1.27 3.95
N ASP A 178 5.14 -2.32 3.16
CA ASP A 178 4.33 -2.25 1.94
C ASP A 178 2.84 -1.99 2.28
N VAL A 179 2.32 -2.65 3.32
CA VAL A 179 0.95 -2.39 3.81
C VAL A 179 0.81 -0.98 4.37
N TYR A 180 1.76 -0.49 5.19
CA TYR A 180 1.70 0.87 5.74
C TYR A 180 1.73 1.95 4.67
N LEU A 181 2.53 1.77 3.61
CA LEU A 181 2.54 2.70 2.48
C LEU A 181 1.21 2.71 1.73
N LEU A 182 0.58 1.54 1.56
CA LEU A 182 -0.74 1.43 0.95
C LEU A 182 -1.82 2.07 1.84
N VAL A 183 -1.72 1.92 3.16
CA VAL A 183 -2.59 2.63 4.12
C VAL A 183 -2.40 4.15 4.00
N LEU A 184 -1.16 4.64 3.97
CA LEU A 184 -0.86 6.07 3.78
C LEU A 184 -1.44 6.59 2.46
N ARG A 185 -1.36 5.79 1.39
CA ARG A 185 -1.99 6.09 0.11
C ARG A 185 -3.51 6.19 0.21
N ALA A 186 -4.17 5.26 0.89
CA ALA A 186 -5.61 5.32 1.12
C ALA A 186 -6.02 6.55 1.96
N LEU A 187 -5.25 6.87 3.00
CA LEU A 187 -5.47 8.08 3.80
C LEU A 187 -5.31 9.37 2.96
N ALA A 188 -4.30 9.42 2.09
CA ALA A 188 -4.11 10.55 1.19
C ALA A 188 -5.32 10.73 0.23
N MET A 189 -5.87 9.63 -0.30
CA MET A 189 -7.12 9.68 -1.08
C MET A 189 -8.32 10.14 -0.26
N PHE A 190 -8.41 9.76 1.02
CA PHE A 190 -9.46 10.25 1.91
C PHE A 190 -9.36 11.76 2.15
N ILE A 191 -8.15 12.29 2.35
CA ILE A 191 -7.92 13.73 2.48
C ILE A 191 -8.29 14.46 1.19
N MET A 192 -7.97 13.88 0.02
CA MET A 192 -8.39 14.41 -1.28
C MET A 192 -9.93 14.53 -1.35
N ALA A 193 -10.66 13.50 -0.89
CA ALA A 193 -12.11 13.47 -0.93
C ALA A 193 -12.78 14.65 -0.22
N ALA A 194 -12.20 15.10 0.89
CA ALA A 194 -12.76 16.17 1.71
C ALA A 194 -12.79 17.55 1.03
N HIS A 195 -12.05 17.75 -0.05
CA HIS A 195 -11.78 19.09 -0.59
C HIS A 195 -12.42 19.36 -1.95
N GLY A 196 -13.04 18.38 -2.63
CA GLY A 196 -13.79 18.59 -3.89
C GLY A 196 -13.01 19.15 -5.09
N LEU A 197 -11.71 19.39 -4.96
CA LEU A 197 -10.84 20.06 -5.96
C LEU A 197 -9.98 19.05 -6.74
N ALA A 198 -10.60 18.02 -7.32
CA ALA A 198 -9.89 16.91 -7.96
C ALA A 198 -8.85 17.36 -9.00
N PHE A 199 -9.11 18.41 -9.77
CA PHE A 199 -8.18 18.94 -10.78
C PHE A 199 -6.83 19.40 -10.19
N ILE A 200 -6.85 20.03 -9.02
CA ILE A 200 -5.64 20.49 -8.32
C ILE A 200 -5.03 19.34 -7.49
N LEU A 201 -5.89 18.52 -6.88
CA LEU A 201 -5.44 17.49 -5.97
C LEU A 201 -4.80 16.30 -6.68
N VAL A 202 -5.20 15.98 -7.91
CA VAL A 202 -4.65 14.85 -8.68
C VAL A 202 -3.14 15.01 -8.94
N PRO A 203 -2.63 16.15 -9.45
CA PRO A 203 -1.20 16.40 -9.55
C PRO A 203 -0.46 16.32 -8.20
N LEU A 204 -1.02 16.90 -7.13
CA LEU A 204 -0.42 16.84 -5.79
C LEU A 204 -0.33 15.40 -5.29
N MET A 205 -1.33 14.59 -5.60
CA MET A 205 -1.36 13.18 -5.23
C MET A 205 -0.40 12.35 -6.06
N ALA A 206 -0.24 12.63 -7.35
CA ALA A 206 0.83 12.00 -8.14
C ALA A 206 2.21 12.21 -7.51
N LEU A 207 2.49 13.43 -7.05
CA LEU A 207 3.75 13.77 -6.38
C LEU A 207 3.88 13.07 -5.02
N LEU A 208 2.83 13.13 -4.20
CA LEU A 208 2.82 12.51 -2.87
C LEU A 208 3.01 10.99 -2.92
N LEU A 209 2.27 10.32 -3.81
CA LEU A 209 2.37 8.86 -3.97
C LEU A 209 3.71 8.44 -4.56
N SER A 210 4.27 9.24 -5.49
CA SER A 210 5.62 9.01 -5.99
C SER A 210 6.65 9.15 -4.86
N TYR A 211 6.47 10.12 -3.97
CA TYR A 211 7.34 10.26 -2.81
C TYR A 211 7.29 9.05 -1.89
N PHE A 212 6.09 8.55 -1.56
CA PHE A 212 5.89 7.37 -0.71
C PHE A 212 6.58 6.13 -1.30
N GLU A 213 6.53 5.95 -2.61
CA GLU A 213 7.08 4.75 -3.26
C GLU A 213 8.58 4.85 -3.57
N ILE A 214 9.11 6.04 -3.83
CA ILE A 214 10.55 6.23 -4.07
C ILE A 214 11.32 6.25 -2.75
N TRP A 215 10.77 6.85 -1.70
CA TRP A 215 11.41 6.97 -0.39
C TRP A 215 10.54 6.42 0.74
N PRO A 216 10.26 5.10 0.74
CA PRO A 216 9.35 4.48 1.70
C PRO A 216 9.82 4.66 3.15
N GLU A 217 11.10 4.48 3.42
CA GLU A 217 11.69 4.68 4.75
C GLU A 217 11.53 6.12 5.26
N ARG A 218 11.59 7.12 4.38
CA ARG A 218 11.43 8.53 4.78
C ARG A 218 9.98 8.88 5.01
N ALA A 219 9.08 8.35 4.17
CA ALA A 219 7.65 8.49 4.35
C ALA A 219 7.18 7.85 5.66
N LEU A 220 7.59 6.61 5.91
CA LEU A 220 7.32 5.92 7.18
C LEU A 220 8.03 6.62 8.35
N GLY A 221 9.26 7.08 8.16
CA GLY A 221 10.05 7.85 9.13
C GLY A 221 9.38 9.12 9.61
N ALA A 222 8.74 9.84 8.69
CA ALA A 222 8.05 11.09 8.97
C ALA A 222 6.72 10.88 9.72
N VAL A 223 6.05 9.74 9.53
CA VAL A 223 4.73 9.47 10.16
C VAL A 223 4.85 8.62 11.42
N PHE A 224 5.71 7.60 11.40
CA PHE A 224 5.80 6.56 12.42
C PHE A 224 7.16 6.54 13.16
N GLY A 225 8.14 7.36 12.74
CA GLY A 225 9.50 7.33 13.30
C GLY A 225 10.37 6.23 12.70
N ASP A 226 11.48 5.86 13.35
CA ASP A 226 12.51 4.94 12.80
C ASP A 226 11.91 3.65 12.19
N PRO A 227 11.89 3.51 10.84
CA PRO A 227 11.26 2.39 10.15
C PRO A 227 11.91 1.05 10.47
N ALA A 228 13.20 1.08 10.82
CA ALA A 228 13.96 -0.11 11.19
C ALA A 228 13.51 -0.66 12.53
N ARG A 229 12.90 0.14 13.42
CA ARG A 229 12.45 -0.29 14.76
C ARG A 229 10.98 -0.67 14.84
N LEU A 230 10.26 -0.70 13.71
CA LEU A 230 8.85 -1.10 13.69
C LEU A 230 8.64 -2.55 14.18
N TYR A 231 9.69 -3.39 14.22
CA TYR A 231 9.65 -4.73 14.82
C TYR A 231 9.75 -4.74 16.35
N GLU A 232 10.22 -3.65 17.00
CA GLU A 232 10.34 -3.59 18.47
C GLU A 232 8.96 -3.63 19.16
N TYR A 233 7.89 -3.37 18.40
CA TYR A 233 6.49 -3.63 18.74
C TYR A 233 6.04 -5.00 18.20
N ASP A 234 6.71 -6.07 18.61
CA ASP A 234 6.19 -7.43 18.45
C ASP A 234 5.47 -7.83 19.77
N PRO A 235 4.13 -7.96 19.77
CA PRO A 235 3.39 -8.37 20.97
C PRO A 235 3.72 -9.81 21.41
N GLU A 236 4.32 -10.62 20.53
CA GLU A 236 4.75 -11.99 20.83
C GLU A 236 6.13 -12.08 21.48
N ASN A 237 6.89 -10.98 21.55
CA ASN A 237 8.20 -10.97 22.18
C ASN A 237 8.11 -10.50 23.65
N PRO A 238 8.23 -11.39 24.66
CA PRO A 238 8.13 -11.02 26.07
C PRO A 238 9.25 -10.08 26.55
N ALA A 239 10.28 -9.82 25.73
CA ALA A 239 11.28 -8.79 26.00
C ALA A 239 10.78 -7.37 25.69
N SER A 240 9.77 -7.19 24.83
CA SER A 240 9.19 -5.88 24.50
C SER A 240 8.32 -5.34 25.64
N SER A 241 7.69 -6.23 26.43
CA SER A 241 6.94 -5.87 27.64
C SER A 241 7.84 -5.56 28.85
N ARG A 242 9.03 -6.17 28.94
CA ARG A 242 9.99 -5.94 30.04
C ARG A 242 10.69 -4.59 30.00
N ARG A 243 10.64 -3.85 28.89
CA ARG A 243 11.10 -2.44 28.84
C ARG A 243 10.04 -1.42 29.30
N ARG A 244 8.90 -1.90 29.82
CA ARG A 244 7.80 -1.06 30.36
C ARG A 244 7.67 -1.07 31.88
N HIS A 245 8.61 -1.65 32.62
CA HIS A 245 8.64 -1.61 34.08
C HIS A 245 9.96 -1.02 34.57
#